data_AF-A0AAP0RFR8-F1
#
_entry.id   AF-A0AAP0RFR8-F1
#
_cell.length_a   1.000
_cell.length_b   1.000
_cell.length_c   1.000
_cell.angle_alpha   90.00
_cell.angle_beta   90.00
_cell.angle_gamma   90.00
#
_symmetry.space_group_name_H-M   'P 1'
#
loop_
_entity.id
_entity.type
_entity.pdbx_description
1 polymer ?
#
loop_
_entity_poly.entity_id
_entity_poly.type
_entity_poly.pdbx_seq_one_letter_code
_entity_poly.pdbx_strand_id
1 'polypeptide(L)'
;METRRDNFVFCCVAVFCFWACASDSLYPESYIEVLILKSIKASLEDPNGVLNDWVGDEVDPCSWTRVTCSPDHLVIGLLLQNNNISGSIPSELGRLSKLQTLDLCSNSFTGEIPTSLAHLKRLPIPNHSLLEDQRIGELP
;
A
#
# COMPACT_ATOMS: atom_id res chain seq x y z
N MET A 1 29.69 24.55 8.18
CA MET A 1 30.62 23.81 7.32
C MET A 1 30.52 22.35 7.68
N GLU A 2 30.01 21.58 6.72
CA GLU A 2 30.07 20.13 6.58
C GLU A 2 31.36 19.51 7.16
N THR A 3 31.26 18.46 8.00
CA THR A 3 31.79 17.12 7.70
C THR A 3 31.47 16.06 8.77
N ARG A 4 30.78 15.01 8.30
CA ARG A 4 30.88 13.55 8.59
C ARG A 4 31.86 13.10 9.69
N ARG A 5 31.48 12.25 10.66
CA ARG A 5 31.07 10.81 10.60
C ARG A 5 32.24 9.93 11.06
N ASP A 6 31.99 9.13 12.10
CA ASP A 6 32.31 7.69 12.22
C ASP A 6 32.76 7.28 13.64
N ASN A 7 32.09 6.21 14.09
CA ASN A 7 32.60 5.12 14.91
C ASN A 7 32.78 5.31 16.42
N PHE A 8 31.77 4.84 17.16
CA PHE A 8 32.03 4.04 18.36
C PHE A 8 30.97 2.94 18.51
N VAL A 9 31.22 1.75 17.98
CA VAL A 9 30.82 0.48 18.64
C VAL A 9 31.83 -0.61 18.23
N PHE A 10 32.60 -1.07 19.23
CA PHE A 10 33.47 -2.24 19.15
C PHE A 10 32.62 -3.52 19.13
N CYS A 11 32.87 -4.44 18.21
CA CYS A 11 32.31 -5.80 18.26
C CYS A 11 33.35 -6.83 17.75
N CYS A 12 34.14 -7.37 18.68
CA CYS A 12 34.87 -8.63 18.63
C CYS A 12 34.94 -9.06 20.12
N VAL A 13 34.74 -10.30 20.57
CA VAL A 13 35.48 -11.53 20.25
C VAL A 13 34.63 -12.75 20.69
N ALA A 14 34.90 -13.90 20.05
CA ALA A 14 34.63 -15.30 20.46
C ALA A 14 33.48 -16.05 19.75
N VAL A 15 33.84 -16.54 18.56
CA VAL A 15 33.52 -17.84 17.93
C VAL A 15 32.62 -18.80 18.77
N PHE A 16 31.42 -19.11 18.25
CA PHE A 16 30.39 -20.08 18.71
C PHE A 16 29.27 -19.62 19.68
N CYS A 17 28.64 -18.47 19.43
CA CYS A 17 27.23 -18.28 19.82
C CYS A 17 26.40 -17.75 18.65
N PHE A 18 25.31 -18.48 18.39
CA PHE A 18 24.35 -18.27 17.31
C PHE A 18 23.73 -16.88 17.40
N TRP A 19 23.98 -16.07 16.36
CA TRP A 19 23.04 -15.14 15.73
C TRP A 19 21.90 -14.61 16.62
N ALA A 20 22.23 -13.77 17.58
CA ALA A 20 21.23 -12.91 18.22
C ALA A 20 21.90 -11.69 18.86
N CYS A 21 22.30 -10.72 18.03
CA CYS A 21 22.32 -9.33 18.47
C CYS A 21 21.87 -8.42 17.32
N ALA A 22 20.82 -7.64 17.58
CA ALA A 22 20.16 -6.66 16.72
C ALA A 22 19.30 -7.20 15.55
N SER A 23 18.19 -7.87 15.85
CA SER A 23 17.05 -7.99 14.92
C SER A 23 15.98 -6.91 15.14
N ASP A 24 16.40 -5.74 15.63
CA ASP A 24 15.58 -4.53 15.59
C ASP A 24 16.31 -3.49 14.73
N SER A 25 15.70 -3.10 13.60
CA SER A 25 16.04 -2.01 12.65
C SER A 25 16.58 -2.31 11.24
N LEU A 26 16.51 -3.53 10.70
CA LEU A 26 16.98 -3.76 9.31
C LEU A 26 15.93 -3.55 8.19
N TYR A 27 14.71 -3.09 8.50
CA TYR A 27 13.69 -2.85 7.48
C TYR A 27 13.09 -1.44 7.63
N PRO A 28 13.17 -0.58 6.60
CA PRO A 28 12.47 0.70 6.60
C PRO A 28 10.93 0.48 6.66
N GLU A 29 10.17 1.44 7.18
CA GLU A 29 8.69 1.36 7.26
C GLU A 29 8.03 0.99 5.92
N SER A 30 8.68 1.36 4.80
CA SER A 30 8.26 1.00 3.44
C SER A 30 8.13 -0.51 3.20
N TYR A 31 8.86 -1.35 3.94
CA TYR A 31 8.77 -2.81 3.81
C TYR A 31 7.38 -3.34 4.16
N ILE A 32 6.72 -2.77 5.17
CA ILE A 32 5.37 -3.18 5.57
C ILE A 32 4.37 -2.79 4.49
N GLU A 33 4.50 -1.59 3.90
CA GLU A 33 3.66 -1.11 2.81
C GLU A 33 3.81 -1.99 1.56
N VAL A 34 5.04 -2.37 1.20
CA VAL A 34 5.34 -3.32 0.10
C VAL A 34 4.58 -4.62 0.29
N LEU A 35 4.64 -5.23 1.48
CA LEU A 35 3.95 -6.48 1.77
C LEU A 35 2.43 -6.34 1.67
N ILE A 36 1.87 -5.24 2.19
CA ILE A 36 0.43 -4.95 2.10
C ILE A 36 -0.01 -4.82 0.64
N LEU A 37 0.69 -4.01 -0.15
CA LEU A 37 0.36 -3.77 -1.56
C LEU A 37 0.50 -5.04 -2.41
N LYS A 38 1.51 -5.88 -2.15
CA LYS A 38 1.61 -7.21 -2.78
C LYS A 38 0.45 -8.12 -2.41
N SER A 39 0.00 -8.09 -1.15
CA SER A 39 -1.18 -8.86 -0.71
C SER A 39 -2.47 -8.38 -1.37
N ILE A 40 -2.59 -7.07 -1.60
CA ILE A 40 -3.71 -6.47 -2.34
C ILE A 40 -3.66 -6.93 -3.79
N LYS A 41 -2.51 -6.83 -4.46
CA LYS A 41 -2.35 -7.34 -5.83
C LYS A 41 -2.74 -8.83 -5.94
N ALA A 42 -2.36 -9.65 -4.97
CA ALA A 42 -2.64 -11.08 -4.99
C ALA A 42 -4.13 -11.42 -4.79
N SER A 43 -4.91 -10.52 -4.19
CA SER A 43 -6.34 -10.74 -3.92
C SER A 43 -7.27 -10.14 -4.99
N LEU A 44 -6.73 -9.38 -5.95
CA LEU A 44 -7.49 -8.73 -7.00
C LEU A 44 -7.35 -9.46 -8.34
N GLU A 45 -8.43 -9.45 -9.11
CA GLU A 45 -8.43 -9.89 -10.50
C GLU A 45 -8.15 -8.68 -11.39
N ASP A 46 -6.98 -8.66 -12.03
CA ASP A 46 -6.51 -7.56 -12.87
C ASP A 46 -6.31 -8.03 -14.33
N PRO A 47 -7.39 -8.08 -15.14
CA PRO A 47 -7.33 -8.61 -16.51
C PRO A 47 -6.47 -7.75 -17.44
N ASN A 48 -6.29 -6.46 -17.11
CA ASN A 48 -5.52 -5.51 -17.92
C ASN A 48 -4.05 -5.42 -17.48
N GLY A 49 -3.67 -6.07 -16.38
CA GLY A 49 -2.30 -6.11 -15.88
C GLY A 49 -1.78 -4.75 -15.42
N VAL A 50 -2.67 -3.87 -14.94
CA VAL A 50 -2.33 -2.52 -14.47
C VAL A 50 -1.43 -2.55 -13.23
N LEU A 51 -1.53 -3.60 -12.42
CA LEU A 51 -0.75 -3.80 -11.19
C LEU A 51 0.54 -4.62 -11.45
N ASN A 52 0.88 -4.93 -12.69
CA ASN A 52 1.98 -5.86 -13.01
C ASN A 52 3.34 -5.42 -12.46
N ASP A 53 3.59 -4.12 -12.34
CA ASP A 53 4.83 -3.53 -11.86
C ASP A 53 4.94 -3.46 -10.32
N TRP A 54 3.88 -3.81 -9.59
CA TRP A 54 3.91 -3.96 -8.12
C TRP A 54 4.66 -5.25 -7.77
N VAL A 55 5.98 -5.23 -7.92
CA VAL A 55 6.90 -6.35 -7.70
C VAL A 55 8.19 -5.86 -7.05
N GLY A 56 8.89 -6.78 -6.38
CA GLY A 56 10.17 -6.52 -5.70
C GLY A 56 10.03 -6.29 -4.20
N ASP A 57 10.96 -6.85 -3.43
CA ASP A 57 10.94 -6.81 -1.95
C ASP A 57 11.72 -5.62 -1.37
N GLU A 58 12.55 -4.97 -2.18
CA GLU A 58 13.39 -3.82 -1.82
C GLU A 58 13.11 -2.58 -2.70
N VAL A 59 12.01 -2.59 -3.45
CA VAL A 59 11.63 -1.49 -4.35
C VAL A 59 10.74 -0.52 -3.58
N ASP A 60 11.02 0.78 -3.74
CA ASP A 60 10.16 1.85 -3.22
C ASP A 60 8.77 1.79 -3.89
N PRO A 61 7.68 1.54 -3.14
CA PRO A 61 6.31 1.51 -3.67
C PRO A 61 5.93 2.76 -4.44
N CYS A 62 6.56 3.91 -4.15
CA CYS A 62 6.31 5.17 -4.84
C CYS A 62 6.71 5.15 -6.32
N SER A 63 7.51 4.16 -6.74
CA SER A 63 7.85 3.93 -8.15
C SER A 63 6.80 3.11 -8.90
N TRP A 64 5.83 2.52 -8.20
CA TRP A 64 4.81 1.67 -8.81
C TRP A 64 3.67 2.49 -9.41
N THR A 65 3.13 1.98 -10.50
CA THR A 65 2.03 2.59 -11.22
C THR A 65 0.80 2.66 -10.32
N ARG A 66 0.09 3.79 -10.36
CA ARG A 66 -1.09 4.07 -9.54
C ARG A 66 -0.84 4.21 -8.03
N VAL A 67 0.40 4.17 -7.57
CA VAL A 67 0.75 4.52 -6.19
C VAL A 67 1.13 6.00 -6.12
N THR A 68 0.64 6.69 -5.09
CA THR A 68 1.00 8.08 -4.80
C THR A 68 1.57 8.18 -3.39
N CYS A 69 2.65 8.94 -3.25
CA CYS A 69 3.39 9.05 -2.01
C CYS A 69 3.52 10.49 -1.53
N SER A 70 3.71 10.63 -0.22
CA SER A 70 4.15 11.89 0.39
C SER A 70 5.63 12.16 0.07
N PRO A 71 6.13 13.39 0.33
CA PRO A 71 7.56 13.69 0.26
C PRO A 71 8.43 12.79 1.17
N ASP A 72 7.85 12.19 2.20
CA ASP A 72 8.52 11.28 3.14
C ASP A 72 8.51 9.82 2.65
N HIS A 73 8.16 9.56 1.38
CA HIS A 73 8.06 8.22 0.78
C HIS A 73 7.03 7.29 1.46
N LEU A 74 5.99 7.86 2.06
CA LEU A 74 4.89 7.10 2.64
C LEU A 74 3.73 7.01 1.65
N VAL A 75 3.08 5.86 1.55
CA VAL A 75 1.94 5.66 0.65
C VAL A 75 0.73 6.44 1.17
N ILE A 76 0.31 7.44 0.40
CA ILE A 76 -0.84 8.30 0.74
C ILE A 76 -2.02 8.13 -0.21
N GLY A 77 -1.85 7.45 -1.34
CA GLY A 77 -2.98 7.18 -2.20
C GLY A 77 -2.79 6.12 -3.26
N LEU A 78 -3.90 5.50 -3.64
CA LEU A 78 -4.01 4.50 -4.70
C LEU A 78 -5.06 4.92 -5.72
N LEU A 79 -4.66 5.02 -6.99
CA LEU A 79 -5.47 5.53 -8.11
C LEU A 79 -5.79 4.42 -9.12
N LEU A 80 -6.71 3.53 -8.73
CA LEU A 80 -7.04 2.31 -9.46
C LEU A 80 -8.26 2.44 -10.37
N GLN A 81 -8.76 3.65 -10.62
CA GLN A 81 -9.96 3.88 -11.42
C GLN A 81 -9.82 3.48 -12.90
N ASN A 82 -10.94 3.07 -13.50
CA ASN A 82 -11.09 2.72 -14.92
C ASN A 82 -10.18 1.57 -15.39
N ASN A 83 -10.01 0.51 -14.59
CA ASN A 83 -9.09 -0.58 -14.93
C ASN A 83 -9.76 -1.95 -15.06
N ASN A 84 -11.09 -2.04 -14.94
CA ASN A 84 -11.86 -3.29 -15.04
C ASN A 84 -11.39 -4.36 -14.04
N ILE A 85 -10.86 -3.92 -12.89
CA ILE A 85 -10.39 -4.79 -11.81
C ILE A 85 -11.63 -5.38 -11.11
N SER A 86 -11.60 -6.68 -10.83
CA SER A 86 -12.67 -7.41 -10.12
C SER A 86 -12.17 -8.04 -8.82
N GLY A 87 -13.12 -8.55 -8.02
CA GLY A 87 -12.87 -9.12 -6.70
C GLY A 87 -13.43 -8.26 -5.57
N SER A 88 -13.14 -8.64 -4.33
CA SER A 88 -13.55 -7.89 -3.13
C SER A 88 -12.47 -6.91 -2.70
N ILE A 89 -12.85 -5.76 -2.16
CA ILE A 89 -11.91 -4.78 -1.61
C ILE A 89 -11.19 -5.40 -0.39
N PRO A 90 -9.86 -5.57 -0.40
CA PRO A 90 -9.13 -6.23 0.69
C PRO A 90 -9.11 -5.37 1.95
N SER A 91 -9.39 -5.98 3.11
CA SER A 91 -9.39 -5.28 4.40
C SER A 91 -8.00 -4.75 4.79
N GLU A 92 -6.95 -5.35 4.22
CA GLU A 92 -5.54 -5.03 4.37
C GLU A 92 -5.20 -3.62 3.90
N LEU A 93 -6.00 -3.04 2.98
CA LEU A 93 -5.89 -1.62 2.60
C LEU A 93 -5.99 -0.70 3.83
N GLY A 94 -6.76 -1.11 4.85
CA GLY A 94 -6.89 -0.37 6.11
C GLY A 94 -5.61 -0.32 6.95
N ARG A 95 -4.59 -1.13 6.62
CA ARG A 95 -3.28 -1.12 7.31
C ARG A 95 -2.34 -0.04 6.78
N LEU A 96 -2.65 0.57 5.64
CA LEU A 96 -1.91 1.72 5.10
C LEU A 96 -2.30 2.98 5.89
N SER A 97 -1.67 3.16 7.05
CA SER A 97 -2.06 4.18 8.05
C SER A 97 -2.01 5.64 7.58
N LYS A 98 -1.27 5.90 6.49
CA LYS A 98 -1.12 7.23 5.89
C LYS A 98 -1.97 7.41 4.63
N LEU A 99 -2.72 6.39 4.24
CA LEU A 99 -3.60 6.45 3.08
C LEU A 99 -4.67 7.53 3.31
N GLN A 100 -4.76 8.44 2.35
CA GLN A 100 -5.68 9.57 2.34
C GLN A 100 -6.63 9.49 1.15
N THR A 101 -6.14 8.95 0.04
CA THR A 101 -6.84 8.94 -1.25
C THR A 101 -6.96 7.51 -1.76
N LEU A 102 -8.17 7.05 -2.00
CA LEU A 102 -8.42 5.74 -2.61
C LEU A 102 -9.47 5.92 -3.70
N ASP A 103 -9.07 5.77 -4.96
CA ASP A 103 -9.96 5.85 -6.10
C ASP A 103 -10.11 4.46 -6.74
N LEU A 104 -11.30 3.88 -6.58
CA LEU A 104 -11.68 2.59 -7.13
C LEU A 104 -12.76 2.70 -8.20
N CYS A 105 -13.11 3.91 -8.63
CA CYS A 105 -14.25 4.15 -9.53
C CYS A 105 -14.11 3.42 -10.86
N SER A 106 -15.24 3.06 -11.47
CA SER A 106 -15.27 2.38 -12.78
C SER A 106 -14.43 1.11 -12.82
N ASN A 107 -14.59 0.27 -11.80
CA ASN A 107 -14.10 -1.10 -11.73
C ASN A 107 -15.27 -2.03 -11.41
N SER A 108 -15.00 -3.34 -11.39
CA SER A 108 -15.98 -4.40 -11.14
C SER A 108 -15.81 -5.00 -9.75
N PHE A 109 -15.50 -4.17 -8.75
CA PHE A 109 -15.39 -4.62 -7.36
C PHE A 109 -16.75 -5.07 -6.82
N THR A 110 -16.75 -6.14 -6.04
CA THR A 110 -17.95 -6.74 -5.44
C THR A 110 -17.77 -6.90 -3.93
N GLY A 111 -18.85 -7.21 -3.21
CA GLY A 111 -18.83 -7.36 -1.75
C GLY A 111 -18.97 -6.03 -1.01
N GLU A 112 -18.66 -6.04 0.28
CA GLU A 112 -18.82 -4.88 1.18
C GLU A 112 -17.54 -4.05 1.27
N ILE A 113 -17.66 -2.76 1.59
CA ILE A 113 -16.49 -1.93 1.90
C ILE A 113 -15.99 -2.32 3.29
N PRO A 114 -14.72 -2.74 3.45
CA PRO A 114 -14.18 -3.09 4.75
C PRO A 114 -14.25 -1.91 5.72
N THR A 115 -14.71 -2.15 6.94
CA THR A 115 -14.75 -1.14 8.01
C THR A 115 -13.36 -0.62 8.38
N SER A 116 -12.29 -1.36 8.05
CA SER A 116 -10.91 -0.90 8.18
C SER A 116 -10.60 0.36 7.36
N LEU A 117 -11.40 0.66 6.33
CA LEU A 117 -11.30 1.87 5.51
C LEU A 117 -12.09 3.07 6.04
N ALA A 118 -12.76 2.94 7.19
CA ALA A 118 -13.55 4.03 7.77
C ALA A 118 -12.74 5.31 8.08
N HIS A 119 -11.41 5.20 8.18
CA HIS A 119 -10.53 6.34 8.38
C HIS A 119 -10.31 7.19 7.11
N LEU A 120 -10.63 6.67 5.93
CA LEU A 120 -10.48 7.38 4.66
C LEU A 120 -11.62 8.39 4.46
N LYS A 121 -11.27 9.64 4.14
CA LYS A 121 -12.27 10.63 3.75
C LYS A 121 -12.81 10.30 2.37
N ARG A 122 -14.13 10.11 2.27
CA ARG A 122 -14.82 9.84 1.00
C ARG A 122 -14.49 10.94 -0.02
N LEU A 123 -13.92 10.55 -1.16
CA LEU A 123 -13.89 11.43 -2.33
C LEU A 123 -15.33 11.54 -2.87
N PRO A 124 -15.84 12.75 -3.16
CA PRO A 124 -17.14 12.90 -3.79
C PRO A 124 -17.15 12.13 -5.11
N ILE A 125 -18.09 11.20 -5.26
CA ILE A 125 -18.31 10.51 -6.55
C ILE A 125 -18.58 11.62 -7.58
N PRO A 126 -17.77 11.80 -8.64
CA PRO A 126 -18.10 12.73 -9.69
C PRO A 126 -19.39 12.24 -10.35
N ASN A 127 -20.46 12.99 -10.10
CA ASN A 127 -21.78 12.78 -10.68
C ASN A 127 -21.67 12.91 -12.22
N HIS A 128 -21.46 11.80 -12.89
CA HIS A 128 -21.78 11.65 -14.30
C HIS A 128 -22.87 10.58 -14.43
N SER A 129 -24.09 11.05 -14.24
CA SER A 129 -25.37 10.54 -14.75
C SER A 129 -25.36 9.19 -15.48
N LEU A 130 -26.11 8.24 -14.88
CA LEU A 130 -26.85 7.14 -15.52
C LEU A 130 -26.02 5.97 -16.08
N LEU A 131 -25.73 5.01 -15.21
CA LEU A 131 -26.20 3.63 -15.36
C LEU A 131 -26.32 3.03 -13.96
N GLU A 132 -27.53 2.60 -13.62
CA GLU A 132 -27.83 1.81 -12.44
C GLU A 132 -27.05 0.51 -12.51
N ASP A 133 -25.91 0.41 -11.82
CA ASP A 133 -25.46 -0.89 -11.33
C ASP A 133 -24.45 -0.71 -10.18
N GLN A 134 -24.77 -1.38 -9.07
CA GLN A 134 -23.98 -1.57 -7.85
C GLN A 134 -23.90 -0.39 -6.86
N ARG A 135 -25.01 -0.25 -6.13
CA ARG A 135 -25.06 0.38 -4.80
C ARG A 135 -24.14 -0.38 -3.83
N ILE A 136 -22.89 0.06 -3.72
CA ILE A 136 -22.13 -0.23 -2.50
C ILE A 136 -22.63 0.78 -1.45
N GLY A 137 -23.15 0.24 -0.34
CA GLY A 137 -23.78 0.99 0.73
C GLY A 137 -22.94 2.18 1.21
N GLU A 138 -23.64 3.20 1.70
CA GLU A 138 -23.01 4.26 2.47
C GLU A 138 -22.17 3.63 3.59
N LEU A 139 -20.93 4.11 3.73
CA LEU A 139 -20.10 3.81 4.90
C LEU A 139 -20.87 4.21 6.18
N PRO A 140 -20.73 3.46 7.29
CA PRO A 140 -21.17 3.95 8.59
C PRO A 140 -20.47 5.25 9.00
#